data_AF-A0A3P8U983-F1
#
_entry.id   AF-A0A3P8U983-F1
#
_cell.length_a   1.000
_cell.length_b   1.000
_cell.length_c   1.000
_cell.angle_alpha   90.00
_cell.angle_beta   90.00
_cell.angle_gamma   90.00
#
_symmetry.space_group_name_H-M   'P 1'
#
loop_
_entity.id
_entity.type
_entity.pdbx_description
1 polymer ?
#
loop_
_entity_poly.entity_id
_entity_poly.type
_entity_poly.pdbx_seq_one_letter_code
_entity_poly.pdbx_strand_id
1 'polypeptide(L)'
;DVGMCRSRRPAAPESSEPLKQLPSAGLTRIVSRPGCGWTGCFSSAIRVPALRTYNSDTPYETVIDVGGCSRSKGSPGCVCVCVCFDSVSVETPNKVDLIQTVTACELKETCYRVPYVEYYYEIVHHADGVKERDVGRCLGGCATGSRCLLSSPTDPQICHLWSEKQPSSCVPQGYESHSFFNQHGQIRTVLSITSCLCQN
;
A
#
# COMPACT_ATOMS: atom_id res chain seq x y z
N ASP A 1 -4.74 -22.86 -0.05
CA ASP A 1 -4.48 -22.13 1.20
C ASP A 1 -3.89 -20.76 0.93
N VAL A 2 -4.67 -19.69 1.12
CA VAL A 2 -4.18 -18.31 0.97
C VAL A 2 -3.63 -17.85 2.32
N GLY A 3 -2.31 -17.75 2.41
CA GLY A 3 -1.60 -17.37 3.62
C GLY A 3 -1.90 -15.93 4.04
N MET A 4 -2.51 -15.79 5.20
CA MET A 4 -2.73 -14.52 5.90
C MET A 4 -1.37 -13.84 6.15
N CYS A 5 -1.18 -12.58 5.71
CA CYS A 5 0.03 -11.80 6.03
C CYS A 5 0.06 -11.49 7.53
N ARG A 6 0.61 -12.42 8.31
CA ARG A 6 0.88 -12.24 9.75
C ARG A 6 2.30 -11.72 9.92
N SER A 7 2.45 -10.44 10.26
CA SER A 7 3.72 -9.91 10.74
C SER A 7 4.12 -10.64 12.03
N ARG A 8 5.34 -11.20 12.09
CA ARG A 8 5.91 -11.63 13.37
C ARG A 8 6.25 -10.38 14.17
N ARG A 9 5.78 -10.29 15.42
CA ARG A 9 6.32 -9.32 16.38
C ARG A 9 7.79 -9.66 16.63
N PRO A 10 8.72 -8.69 16.60
CA PRO A 10 10.02 -8.85 17.23
C PRO A 10 9.81 -9.17 18.73
N ALA A 11 10.55 -10.13 19.26
CA ALA A 11 10.58 -10.39 20.68
C ALA A 11 11.13 -9.14 21.40
N ALA A 12 10.37 -8.62 22.38
CA ALA A 12 10.81 -7.50 23.19
C ALA A 12 11.83 -7.99 24.23
N PRO A 13 12.95 -7.29 24.47
CA PRO A 13 13.75 -7.50 25.67
C PRO A 13 13.02 -6.90 26.87
N GLU A 14 12.95 -7.65 27.98
CA GLU A 14 12.42 -7.17 29.26
C GLU A 14 13.33 -6.07 29.83
N SER A 15 12.80 -4.87 30.02
CA SER A 15 13.36 -3.87 30.94
C SER A 15 12.31 -2.79 31.26
N SER A 16 12.27 -2.43 32.54
CA SER A 16 11.32 -1.59 33.26
C SER A 16 11.42 -0.08 32.99
N GLU A 17 10.23 0.56 32.99
CA GLU A 17 9.90 2.00 33.18
C GLU A 17 10.05 3.04 32.05
N PRO A 18 9.20 4.09 32.04
CA PRO A 18 8.62 4.65 30.82
C PRO A 18 9.27 5.97 30.42
N LEU A 19 10.08 5.95 29.37
CA LEU A 19 10.50 7.16 28.68
C LEU A 19 9.55 7.43 27.51
N LYS A 20 8.83 8.55 27.63
CA LYS A 20 8.12 9.22 26.53
C LYS A 20 9.07 9.39 25.36
N GLN A 21 9.03 8.49 24.39
CA GLN A 21 9.68 8.65 23.10
C GLN A 21 8.67 8.32 22.01
N LEU A 22 8.17 9.39 21.38
CA LEU A 22 7.57 9.32 20.05
C LEU A 22 8.58 8.63 19.11
N PRO A 23 8.21 7.53 18.42
CA PRO A 23 9.05 7.00 17.38
C PRO A 23 8.93 7.90 16.15
N SER A 24 10.01 8.64 15.88
CA SER A 24 10.27 9.30 14.61
C SER A 24 10.72 8.25 13.60
N ALA A 25 9.76 7.58 12.97
CA ALA A 25 9.88 6.96 11.65
C ALA A 25 8.49 6.46 11.27
N GLY A 26 7.92 7.02 10.20
CA GLY A 26 6.60 6.65 9.69
C GLY A 26 6.57 5.20 9.21
N LEU A 27 6.25 4.28 10.11
CA LEU A 27 5.88 2.92 9.77
C LEU A 27 4.35 2.85 9.66
N THR A 28 3.83 3.17 8.48
CA THR A 28 2.42 2.93 8.16
C THR A 28 2.17 1.42 8.29
N ARG A 29 1.50 0.99 9.36
CA ARG A 29 1.00 -0.38 9.49
C ARG A 29 -0.08 -0.61 8.45
N ILE A 30 0.30 -1.19 7.31
CA ILE A 30 -0.64 -1.75 6.35
C ILE A 30 -1.23 -3.00 7.00
N VAL A 31 -2.34 -2.85 7.74
CA VAL A 31 -3.11 -3.98 8.23
C VAL A 31 -3.89 -4.54 7.03
N SER A 32 -3.35 -5.57 6.40
CA SER A 32 -4.05 -6.34 5.39
C SER A 32 -5.22 -7.09 6.04
N ARG A 33 -6.45 -6.65 5.77
CA ARG A 33 -7.68 -7.36 6.10
C ARG A 33 -8.17 -8.09 4.82
N PRO A 34 -8.63 -9.36 4.90
CA PRO A 34 -8.78 -10.20 3.71
C PRO A 34 -10.10 -9.90 2.98
N GLY A 35 -10.04 -9.97 1.64
CA GLY A 35 -11.22 -10.11 0.78
C GLY A 35 -11.35 -9.03 -0.29
N CYS A 36 -10.51 -9.06 -1.33
CA CYS A 36 -10.89 -8.45 -2.60
C CYS A 36 -11.78 -9.47 -3.34
N GLY A 37 -13.09 -9.29 -3.21
CA GLY A 37 -14.05 -9.91 -4.13
C GLY A 37 -14.24 -9.03 -5.37
N TRP A 38 -14.45 -9.70 -6.50
CA TRP A 38 -14.98 -9.23 -7.78
C TRP A 38 -14.00 -8.77 -8.88
N THR A 39 -14.56 -8.82 -10.09
CA THR A 39 -14.04 -9.26 -11.39
C THR A 39 -12.98 -8.35 -12.04
N GLY A 40 -11.81 -8.90 -12.40
CA GLY A 40 -10.99 -8.36 -13.51
C GLY A 40 -9.51 -8.00 -13.25
N CYS A 41 -8.62 -9.00 -13.14
CA CYS A 41 -7.21 -8.96 -13.57
C CYS A 41 -6.75 -10.43 -13.70
N PHE A 42 -6.87 -11.05 -14.89
CA PHE A 42 -6.66 -12.49 -15.09
C PHE A 42 -5.18 -12.94 -15.21
N SER A 43 -4.22 -12.15 -14.71
CA SER A 43 -2.80 -12.52 -14.70
C SER A 43 -2.28 -12.71 -13.28
N SER A 44 -1.20 -13.46 -13.09
CA SER A 44 -0.56 -13.62 -11.78
C SER A 44 0.55 -12.59 -11.57
N ALA A 45 0.54 -11.92 -10.41
CA ALA A 45 1.68 -11.19 -9.88
C ALA A 45 2.58 -12.17 -9.13
N ILE A 46 3.89 -12.14 -9.38
CA ILE A 46 4.83 -13.07 -8.76
C ILE A 46 5.93 -12.28 -8.06
N ARG A 47 6.23 -12.67 -6.82
CA ARG A 47 7.38 -12.16 -6.07
C ARG A 47 8.66 -12.74 -6.66
N VAL A 48 9.58 -11.88 -7.07
CA VAL A 48 10.89 -12.26 -7.62
C VAL A 48 12.00 -11.88 -6.65
N PRO A 49 13.08 -12.66 -6.53
CA PRO A 49 14.24 -12.27 -5.73
C PRO A 49 14.88 -10.99 -6.27
N ALA A 50 15.26 -10.09 -5.37
CA ALA A 50 16.02 -8.88 -5.65
C ALA A 50 17.11 -8.76 -4.59
N LEU A 51 18.30 -9.30 -4.88
CA LEU A 51 19.42 -9.29 -3.94
C LEU A 51 20.03 -7.89 -3.85
N ARG A 52 20.23 -7.42 -2.62
CA ARG A 52 20.90 -6.16 -2.33
C ARG A 52 22.00 -6.41 -1.29
N THR A 53 23.20 -5.94 -1.60
CA THR A 53 24.34 -5.98 -0.68
C THR A 53 24.35 -4.72 0.18
N TYR A 54 24.48 -4.89 1.50
CA TYR A 54 24.63 -3.83 2.49
C TYR A 54 26.03 -3.88 3.09
N ASN A 55 26.58 -2.72 3.44
CA ASN A 55 27.91 -2.57 4.06
C ASN A 55 29.05 -3.26 3.27
N SER A 56 29.05 -3.12 1.94
CA SER A 56 30.05 -3.75 1.06
C SER A 56 31.49 -3.42 1.48
N ASP A 57 32.37 -4.41 1.35
CA ASP A 57 33.80 -4.32 1.68
C ASP A 57 34.07 -4.05 3.18
N THR A 58 33.13 -4.44 4.06
CA THR A 58 33.30 -4.35 5.51
C THR A 58 33.03 -5.71 6.18
N PRO A 59 33.50 -5.93 7.43
CA PRO A 59 33.15 -7.13 8.20
C PRO A 59 31.64 -7.32 8.46
N TYR A 60 30.83 -6.29 8.21
CA TYR A 60 29.38 -6.28 8.37
C TYR A 60 28.63 -6.47 7.05
N GLU A 61 29.33 -6.86 5.98
CA GLU A 61 28.73 -7.10 4.68
C GLU A 61 27.66 -8.18 4.77
N THR A 62 26.48 -7.87 4.25
CA THR A 62 25.36 -8.82 4.19
C THR A 62 24.58 -8.67 2.90
N VAL A 63 24.13 -9.80 2.36
CA VAL A 63 23.32 -9.85 1.14
C VAL A 63 21.92 -10.25 1.53
N ILE A 64 20.97 -9.36 1.25
CA ILE A 64 19.56 -9.59 1.58
C ILE A 64 18.74 -9.59 0.30
N ASP A 65 17.87 -10.59 0.19
CA ASP A 65 16.79 -10.57 -0.80
C ASP A 65 15.69 -9.62 -0.33
N VAL A 66 15.72 -8.38 -0.84
CA VAL A 66 14.66 -7.41 -0.55
C VAL A 66 13.35 -7.75 -1.25
N GLY A 67 13.40 -8.62 -2.27
CA GLY A 67 12.25 -9.01 -3.08
C GLY A 67 11.72 -7.88 -3.96
N GLY A 68 11.08 -8.27 -5.06
CA GLY A 68 10.37 -7.38 -5.96
C GLY A 68 9.14 -8.07 -6.54
N CYS A 69 8.32 -7.30 -7.26
CA CYS A 69 7.12 -7.83 -7.90
C CYS A 69 7.26 -7.77 -9.41
N SER A 70 7.09 -8.93 -10.05
CA SER A 70 7.12 -9.06 -11.50
C SER A 70 5.78 -9.56 -12.02
N ARG A 71 5.45 -9.13 -13.23
CA ARG A 71 4.19 -9.47 -13.88
C ARG A 71 4.42 -10.66 -14.83
N SER A 72 3.71 -11.76 -14.64
CA SER A 72 3.62 -12.79 -15.69
C SER A 72 2.78 -12.23 -16.85
N LYS A 73 3.18 -12.47 -18.11
CA LYS A 73 2.50 -11.97 -19.33
C LYS A 73 0.97 -11.93 -19.14
N GLY A 74 0.36 -10.75 -19.27
CA GLY A 74 -1.01 -10.52 -18.84
C GLY A 74 -1.63 -9.22 -19.32
N SER A 75 -2.96 -9.14 -19.25
CA SER A 75 -3.86 -8.16 -19.88
C SER A 75 -3.50 -6.67 -19.64
N PRO A 76 -3.60 -5.78 -20.65
CA PRO A 76 -3.38 -4.35 -20.45
C PRO A 76 -4.30 -3.78 -19.35
N GLY A 77 -3.76 -2.93 -18.46
CA GLY A 77 -4.54 -2.21 -17.44
C GLY A 77 -4.33 -2.59 -15.96
N CYS A 78 -3.53 -3.62 -15.64
CA CYS A 78 -3.21 -3.99 -14.25
C CYS A 78 -1.74 -3.74 -13.91
N VAL A 79 -1.47 -3.24 -12.71
CA VAL A 79 -0.11 -2.99 -12.18
C VAL A 79 0.22 -4.04 -11.10
N CYS A 80 1.44 -4.57 -11.15
CA CYS A 80 1.96 -5.50 -10.15
C CYS A 80 2.58 -4.70 -9.00
N VAL A 81 2.06 -4.88 -7.78
CA VAL A 81 2.49 -4.11 -6.60
C VAL A 81 2.77 -5.01 -5.40
N CYS A 82 3.68 -4.55 -4.54
CA CYS A 82 3.98 -5.20 -3.25
C CYS A 82 2.82 -4.94 -2.29
N VAL A 83 2.25 -5.99 -1.70
CA VAL A 83 1.14 -5.86 -0.75
C VAL A 83 1.49 -6.30 0.66
N CYS A 84 2.49 -7.16 0.81
CA CYS A 84 2.96 -7.61 2.11
C CYS A 84 4.46 -7.49 2.22
N PHE A 85 4.87 -7.13 3.44
CA PHE A 85 6.25 -6.86 3.78
C PHE A 85 6.61 -7.55 5.09
N ASP A 86 7.86 -7.99 5.17
CA ASP A 86 8.52 -8.41 6.40
C ASP A 86 9.75 -7.53 6.63
N SER A 87 10.49 -7.76 7.70
CA SER A 87 11.65 -6.97 8.05
C SER A 87 12.81 -7.84 8.52
N VAL A 88 14.01 -7.54 8.02
CA VAL A 88 15.26 -8.23 8.37
C VAL A 88 16.20 -7.23 9.03
N SER A 89 16.79 -7.61 10.16
CA SER A 89 17.80 -6.83 10.86
C SER A 89 19.18 -7.01 10.22
N VAL A 90 19.85 -5.90 9.92
CA VAL A 90 21.22 -5.81 9.40
C VAL A 90 22.12 -5.25 10.47
N GLU A 91 23.16 -5.99 10.83
CA GLU A 91 24.20 -5.45 11.70
C GLU A 91 25.02 -4.39 10.96
N THR A 92 25.30 -3.28 11.63
CA THR A 92 26.17 -2.22 11.15
C THR A 92 27.21 -1.92 12.23
N PRO A 93 28.31 -1.22 11.91
CA PRO A 93 29.33 -0.86 12.91
C PRO A 93 28.78 -0.08 14.11
N ASN A 94 27.67 0.66 13.92
CA ASN A 94 27.16 1.58 14.93
C ASN A 94 25.84 1.12 15.58
N LYS A 95 25.00 0.34 14.86
CA LYS A 95 23.63 -0.07 15.27
C LYS A 95 23.13 -1.30 14.48
N VAL A 96 21.87 -1.65 14.67
CA VAL A 96 21.14 -2.57 13.80
C VAL A 96 20.16 -1.76 12.94
N ASP A 97 20.23 -1.94 11.63
CA ASP A 97 19.29 -1.37 10.67
C ASP A 97 18.18 -2.37 10.36
N LEU A 98 16.95 -1.90 10.18
CA LEU A 98 15.82 -2.75 9.83
C LEU A 98 15.45 -2.57 8.35
N ILE A 99 15.70 -3.60 7.55
CA ILE A 99 15.44 -3.61 6.11
C ILE A 99 14.09 -4.26 5.82
N GLN A 100 13.23 -3.55 5.11
CA GLN A 100 11.93 -4.07 4.68
C GLN A 100 12.11 -5.01 3.47
N THR A 101 11.45 -6.16 3.50
CA THR A 101 11.50 -7.18 2.44
C THR A 101 10.11 -7.52 1.94
N VAL A 102 9.96 -7.81 0.65
CA VAL A 102 8.68 -8.10 0.01
C VAL A 102 8.35 -9.58 0.13
N THR A 103 7.19 -9.88 0.70
CA THR A 103 6.70 -11.25 0.90
C THR A 103 5.55 -11.63 -0.01
N ALA A 104 4.73 -10.67 -0.45
CA ALA A 104 3.64 -10.93 -1.38
C ALA A 104 3.41 -9.79 -2.37
N CYS A 105 2.99 -10.18 -3.58
CA CYS A 105 2.67 -9.30 -4.68
C CYS A 105 1.25 -9.58 -5.15
N GLU A 106 0.53 -8.53 -5.53
CA GLU A 106 -0.80 -8.65 -6.13
C GLU A 106 -0.90 -7.77 -7.36
N LEU A 107 -1.84 -8.12 -8.24
CA LEU A 107 -2.28 -7.18 -9.26
C LEU A 107 -3.31 -6.23 -8.66
N LYS A 108 -3.10 -4.95 -8.89
CA LYS A 108 -4.08 -3.91 -8.64
C LYS A 108 -4.43 -3.23 -9.95
N GLU A 109 -5.62 -2.67 -9.98
CA GLU A 109 -6.02 -1.74 -11.03
C GLU A 109 -5.10 -0.51 -11.03
N THR A 110 -5.16 0.27 -12.10
CA THR A 110 -4.34 1.48 -12.22
C THR A 110 -4.64 2.54 -11.17
N CYS A 111 -5.84 2.54 -10.58
CA CYS A 111 -6.24 3.37 -9.45
C CYS A 111 -6.90 2.49 -8.39
N TYR A 112 -6.37 2.45 -7.18
CA TYR A 112 -6.77 1.49 -6.14
C TYR A 112 -6.71 2.09 -4.74
N ARG A 113 -7.46 1.49 -3.82
CA ARG A 113 -7.43 1.83 -2.39
C ARG A 113 -6.29 1.11 -1.68
N VAL A 114 -5.55 1.83 -0.85
CA VAL A 114 -4.65 1.26 0.17
C VAL A 114 -5.21 1.53 1.57
N PRO A 115 -5.00 0.63 2.54
CA PRO A 115 -5.36 0.91 3.93
C PRO A 115 -4.47 2.03 4.49
N TYR A 116 -5.08 2.92 5.25
CA TYR A 116 -4.40 4.02 5.94
C TYR A 116 -5.08 4.25 7.28
N VAL A 117 -4.33 4.05 8.36
CA VAL A 117 -4.86 4.10 9.73
C VAL A 117 -4.72 5.51 10.31
N GLU A 118 -5.83 6.04 10.81
CA GLU A 118 -5.89 7.25 11.61
C GLU A 118 -6.35 6.95 13.03
N TYR A 119 -5.90 7.78 13.97
CA TYR A 119 -6.11 7.62 15.40
C TYR A 119 -7.15 8.62 15.90
N TYR A 120 -8.21 8.12 16.52
CA TYR A 120 -9.29 8.94 17.05
C TYR A 120 -9.54 8.63 18.54
N TYR A 121 -9.75 9.66 19.35
CA TYR A 121 -10.18 9.52 20.74
C TYR A 121 -11.70 9.37 20.79
N GLU A 122 -12.17 8.25 21.33
CA GLU A 122 -13.59 7.90 21.47
C GLU A 122 -13.94 7.69 22.94
N ILE A 123 -15.07 8.24 23.39
CA ILE A 123 -15.63 7.89 24.71
C ILE A 123 -16.25 6.50 24.57
N VAL A 124 -15.61 5.50 25.17
CA VAL A 124 -16.18 4.16 25.30
C VAL A 124 -16.81 4.09 26.70
N HIS A 125 -17.96 3.43 26.85
CA HIS A 125 -18.62 3.31 28.16
C HIS A 125 -17.61 2.85 29.23
N HIS A 126 -17.33 3.75 30.19
CA HIS A 126 -16.41 3.61 31.33
C HIS A 126 -14.89 3.76 31.09
N ALA A 127 -14.42 4.23 29.92
CA ALA A 127 -13.02 4.67 29.75
C ALA A 127 -12.83 5.56 28.50
N ASP A 128 -11.89 6.51 28.57
CA ASP A 128 -11.37 7.18 27.38
C ASP A 128 -10.45 6.21 26.61
N GLY A 129 -10.79 5.92 25.36
CA GLY A 129 -10.06 4.99 24.51
C GLY A 129 -9.52 5.65 23.25
N VAL A 130 -8.25 5.37 22.92
CA VAL A 130 -7.72 5.65 21.57
C VAL A 130 -8.13 4.50 20.66
N LYS A 131 -8.77 4.81 19.54
CA LYS A 131 -9.19 3.82 18.56
C LYS A 131 -8.55 4.08 17.21
N GLU A 132 -7.93 3.03 16.69
CA GLU A 132 -7.39 2.97 15.33
C GLU A 132 -8.53 2.72 14.34
N ARG A 133 -8.57 3.50 13.26
CA ARG A 133 -9.55 3.35 12.17
C ARG A 133 -8.83 3.39 10.82
N ASP A 134 -9.11 2.42 9.96
CA ASP A 134 -8.64 2.43 8.57
C ASP A 134 -9.55 3.34 7.73
N VAL A 135 -9.11 4.57 7.47
CA VAL A 135 -9.80 5.52 6.60
C VAL A 135 -9.47 5.29 5.12
N GLY A 136 -8.33 4.65 4.84
CA GLY A 136 -7.86 4.37 3.48
C GLY A 136 -7.36 5.59 2.71
N ARG A 137 -6.66 5.33 1.60
CA ARG A 137 -6.22 6.34 0.61
C ARG A 137 -6.31 5.76 -0.81
N CYS A 138 -6.53 6.62 -1.80
CA CYS A 138 -6.43 6.23 -3.20
C CYS A 138 -5.01 6.47 -3.71
N LEU A 139 -4.43 5.44 -4.33
CA LEU A 139 -3.12 5.48 -4.97
C LEU A 139 -3.19 4.85 -6.35
N GLY A 140 -2.22 5.22 -7.19
CA GLY A 140 -2.13 4.74 -8.56
C GLY A 140 -2.01 5.89 -9.55
N GLY A 141 -1.99 5.54 -10.83
CA GLY A 141 -1.89 6.47 -11.93
C GLY A 141 -2.96 6.15 -12.95
N CYS A 142 -3.79 7.12 -13.28
CA CYS A 142 -4.79 6.95 -14.31
C CYS A 142 -4.18 7.16 -15.69
N ALA A 143 -4.57 6.33 -16.65
CA ALA A 143 -4.02 6.42 -17.99
C ALA A 143 -4.41 7.77 -18.62
N THR A 144 -3.41 8.61 -18.89
CA THR A 144 -3.46 9.66 -19.91
C THR A 144 -3.42 8.98 -21.28
N GLY A 145 -4.49 8.29 -21.63
CA GLY A 145 -4.62 7.69 -22.95
C GLY A 145 -4.80 8.79 -23.98
N SER A 146 -3.87 8.92 -24.92
CA SER A 146 -4.12 9.67 -26.14
C SER A 146 -5.15 8.90 -26.97
N ARG A 147 -6.27 9.54 -27.30
CA ARG A 147 -7.28 8.95 -28.18
C ARG A 147 -6.83 9.19 -29.62
N CYS A 148 -6.76 8.14 -30.44
CA CYS A 148 -6.62 8.34 -31.87
C CYS A 148 -7.92 8.95 -32.44
N LEU A 149 -7.84 10.14 -33.01
CA LEU A 149 -8.95 10.79 -33.70
C LEU A 149 -9.02 10.38 -35.18
N LEU A 150 -7.88 10.05 -35.77
CA LEU A 150 -7.77 9.69 -37.19
C LEU A 150 -6.72 8.59 -37.38
N SER A 151 -7.18 7.37 -37.61
CA SER A 151 -6.33 6.24 -38.02
C SER A 151 -6.10 6.23 -39.52
N SER A 152 -4.99 5.66 -39.97
CA SER A 152 -4.73 5.43 -41.39
C SER A 152 -5.78 4.48 -41.98
N PRO A 153 -6.28 4.74 -43.20
CA PRO A 153 -7.21 3.84 -43.90
C PRO A 153 -6.53 2.55 -44.38
N THR A 154 -5.20 2.52 -44.51
CA THR A 154 -4.42 1.34 -44.94
C THR A 154 -3.92 0.50 -43.77
N ASP A 155 -3.68 1.11 -42.60
CA ASP A 155 -3.25 0.40 -41.39
C ASP A 155 -3.88 1.03 -40.13
N PRO A 156 -4.84 0.36 -39.48
CA PRO A 156 -5.50 0.88 -38.29
C PRO A 156 -4.58 1.02 -37.07
N GLN A 157 -3.35 0.48 -37.10
CA GLN A 157 -2.35 0.69 -36.04
C GLN A 157 -1.63 2.05 -36.15
N ILE A 158 -1.68 2.71 -37.32
CA ILE A 158 -1.07 4.01 -37.55
C ILE A 158 -2.08 5.11 -37.25
N CYS A 159 -1.79 5.96 -36.26
CA CYS A 159 -2.61 7.12 -35.96
C CYS A 159 -1.98 8.41 -36.50
N HIS A 160 -2.72 9.13 -37.34
CA HIS A 160 -2.31 10.42 -37.89
C HIS A 160 -2.61 11.59 -36.97
N LEU A 161 -3.63 11.49 -36.11
CA LEU A 161 -4.01 12.55 -35.19
C LEU A 161 -4.32 11.99 -33.80
N TRP A 162 -3.49 12.37 -32.83
CA TRP A 162 -3.69 12.08 -31.42
C TRP A 162 -4.39 13.26 -30.74
N SER A 163 -5.44 12.96 -29.98
CA SER A 163 -5.96 13.88 -28.97
C SER A 163 -5.30 13.53 -27.65
N GLU A 164 -4.66 14.53 -27.03
CA GLU A 164 -4.36 14.47 -25.60
C GLU A 164 -5.69 14.51 -24.84
N LYS A 165 -5.96 13.47 -24.06
CA LYS A 165 -7.08 13.47 -23.13
C LYS A 165 -6.63 14.21 -21.87
N GLN A 166 -7.55 14.95 -21.22
CA GLN A 166 -7.27 15.59 -19.93
C GLN A 166 -6.69 14.55 -18.94
N PRO A 167 -5.69 14.96 -18.13
CA PRO A 167 -5.10 14.07 -17.14
C PRO A 167 -6.19 13.64 -16.16
N SER A 168 -6.46 12.34 -16.12
CA SER A 168 -7.35 11.76 -15.12
C SER A 168 -6.59 11.66 -13.80
N SER A 169 -7.27 11.95 -12.70
CA SER A 169 -6.74 11.77 -11.35
C SER A 169 -7.38 10.56 -10.68
N CYS A 170 -6.60 9.86 -9.86
CA CYS A 170 -7.11 8.75 -9.05
C CYS A 170 -7.74 9.33 -7.79
N VAL A 171 -9.05 9.22 -7.67
CA VAL A 171 -9.81 9.86 -6.59
C VAL A 171 -10.75 8.87 -5.89
N PRO A 172 -11.12 9.12 -4.63
CA PRO A 172 -12.06 8.27 -3.93
C PRO A 172 -13.50 8.51 -4.42
N GLN A 173 -14.22 7.42 -4.66
CA GLN A 173 -15.61 7.43 -5.12
C GLN A 173 -16.56 6.98 -4.02
N GLY A 174 -16.25 5.83 -3.40
CA GLY A 174 -17.05 5.23 -2.36
C GLY A 174 -16.58 5.65 -0.98
N TYR A 175 -17.53 5.91 -0.09
CA TYR A 175 -17.27 6.23 1.31
C TYR A 175 -18.23 5.47 2.23
N GLU A 176 -17.73 5.06 3.38
CA GLU A 176 -18.50 4.54 4.50
C GLU A 176 -18.34 5.50 5.69
N SER A 177 -19.44 5.89 6.32
CA SER A 177 -19.40 6.83 7.44
C SER A 177 -19.38 6.10 8.78
N HIS A 178 -18.50 6.55 9.67
CA HIS A 178 -18.42 6.09 11.04
C HIS A 178 -18.62 7.28 11.99
N SER A 179 -19.68 7.23 12.79
CA SER A 179 -19.98 8.26 13.79
C SER A 179 -19.65 7.75 15.19
N PHE A 180 -18.98 8.58 15.98
CA PHE A 180 -18.64 8.28 17.38
C PHE A 180 -18.63 9.55 18.23
N PHE A 181 -18.66 9.40 19.55
CA PHE A 181 -18.51 10.53 20.48
C PHE A 181 -17.04 10.75 20.80
N ASN A 182 -16.56 11.98 20.61
CA ASN A 182 -15.23 12.37 21.05
C ASN A 182 -15.21 12.63 22.57
N GLN A 183 -14.02 12.81 23.14
CA GLN A 183 -13.79 13.15 24.56
C GLN A 183 -14.55 14.40 25.07
N HIS A 184 -15.07 15.24 24.16
CA HIS A 184 -15.85 16.43 24.50
C HIS A 184 -17.37 16.20 24.41
N GLY A 185 -17.80 14.94 24.25
CA GLY A 185 -19.22 14.59 24.10
C GLY A 185 -19.82 15.03 22.75
N GLN A 186 -19.00 15.44 21.78
CA GLN A 186 -19.46 15.82 20.45
C GLN A 186 -19.47 14.61 19.52
N ILE A 187 -20.51 14.50 18.69
CA ILE A 187 -20.53 13.52 17.61
C ILE A 187 -19.53 13.95 16.54
N ARG A 188 -18.57 13.08 16.25
CA ARG A 188 -17.65 13.19 15.13
C ARG A 188 -17.97 12.10 14.11
N THR A 189 -17.92 12.47 12.84
CA THR A 189 -18.10 11.56 11.72
C THR A 189 -16.81 11.50 10.92
N VAL A 190 -16.32 10.30 10.67
CA VAL A 190 -15.15 10.02 9.84
C VAL A 190 -15.61 9.22 8.63
N LEU A 191 -15.01 9.49 7.48
CA LEU A 191 -15.29 8.80 6.23
C LEU A 191 -14.16 7.83 5.91
N SER A 192 -14.49 6.56 5.74
CA SER A 192 -13.60 5.53 5.24
C SER A 192 -13.82 5.38 3.75
N ILE A 193 -12.76 5.54 2.95
CA ILE A 193 -12.81 5.28 1.51
C ILE A 193 -13.12 3.79 1.30
N THR A 194 -14.03 3.45 0.39
CA THR A 194 -14.35 2.06 0.03
C THR A 194 -13.93 1.72 -1.39
N SER A 195 -13.97 2.67 -2.32
CA SER A 195 -13.54 2.50 -3.71
C SER A 195 -12.82 3.73 -4.26
N CYS A 196 -11.93 3.50 -5.23
CA CYS A 196 -11.19 4.54 -5.95
C CYS A 196 -11.43 4.37 -7.46
N LEU A 197 -11.47 5.47 -8.20
CA LEU A 197 -11.56 5.43 -9.66
C LEU A 197 -10.82 6.59 -10.32
N CYS A 198 -10.60 6.43 -11.61
CA CYS A 198 -10.06 7.48 -12.45
C CYS A 198 -11.16 8.45 -12.86
N GLN A 199 -11.06 9.69 -12.40
CA GLN A 199 -11.98 10.78 -12.73
C GLN A 199 -11.27 11.82 -13.60
N ASN A 200 -12.00 12.30 -14.61
CA ASN A 200 -11.63 13.43 -15.46
C ASN A 200 -12.22 14.73 -14.90
#